data_AF-A0A7W1J6K8-F1
#
_entry.id   AF-A0A7W1J6K8-F1
#
_cell.length_a   1.000
_cell.length_b   1.000
_cell.length_c   1.000
_cell.angle_alpha   90.00
_cell.angle_beta   90.00
_cell.angle_gamma   90.00
#
_symmetry.space_group_name_H-M   'P 1'
#
loop_
_entity.id
_entity.type
_entity.pdbx_description
1 polymer ?
#
loop_
_entity_poly.entity_id
_entity_poly.type
_entity_poly.pdbx_seq_one_letter_code
_entity_poly.pdbx_strand_id
1 'polypeptide(L)' 'MGKDHHVHKISGTALLVTLGIIFGDIGTSPLYVLKAIVGKHPIDPETVMGGLSCI' A
#
# COMPACT_ATOMS: atom_id res chain seq x y z
N MET A 1 -11.64 28.92 -36.35
CA MET A 1 -12.46 28.21 -35.35
C MET A 1 -11.50 27.49 -34.41
N GLY A 2 -11.12 28.13 -33.30
CA GLY A 2 -10.18 27.55 -32.33
C GLY A 2 -10.87 26.42 -31.55
N LYS A 3 -10.21 25.27 -31.39
CA LYS A 3 -10.71 24.19 -30.57
C LYS A 3 -10.40 24.51 -29.11
N ASP A 4 -11.42 24.69 -28.28
CA ASP A 4 -11.25 24.83 -26.84
C ASP A 4 -10.83 23.48 -26.26
N HIS A 5 -9.56 23.37 -25.87
CA HIS A 5 -9.05 22.23 -25.11
C HIS A 5 -9.52 22.39 -23.66
N HIS A 6 -10.61 21.71 -23.30
CA HIS A 6 -11.15 21.70 -21.94
C HIS A 6 -10.19 20.89 -21.04
N VAL A 7 -9.13 21.52 -20.56
CA VAL A 7 -8.15 20.89 -19.67
C VAL A 7 -8.82 20.72 -18.30
N HIS A 8 -9.21 19.48 -17.98
CA HIS A 8 -9.70 19.13 -16.65
C HIS A 8 -8.60 19.44 -15.62
N LYS A 9 -8.78 20.53 -14.87
CA LYS A 9 -7.90 20.86 -13.75
C LYS A 9 -8.13 19.86 -12.64
N ILE A 10 -7.27 18.85 -12.58
CA ILE A 10 -7.21 17.91 -11.45
C ILE A 10 -6.77 18.73 -10.23
N SER A 11 -7.61 18.78 -9.20
CA SER A 11 -7.26 19.45 -7.94
C SER A 11 -6.16 18.64 -7.23
N GLY A 12 -5.15 19.31 -6.68
CA GLY A 12 -4.08 18.65 -5.90
C GLY A 12 -4.64 17.80 -4.74
N THR A 13 -5.78 18.19 -4.18
CA THR A 13 -6.50 17.41 -3.17
C THR A 13 -7.02 16.08 -3.72
N ALA A 14 -7.56 16.07 -4.94
CA ALA A 14 -8.04 14.85 -5.58
C ALA A 14 -6.87 13.88 -5.82
N LEU A 15 -5.72 14.39 -6.24
CA LEU A 15 -4.51 13.58 -6.42
C LEU A 15 -4.03 12.95 -5.10
N LEU A 16 -3.98 13.71 -4.01
CA LEU A 16 -3.58 13.17 -2.70
C LEU A 16 -4.55 12.11 -2.18
N VAL A 17 -5.86 12.30 -2.37
CA VAL A 17 -6.86 11.29 -2.01
C VAL A 17 -6.69 10.03 -2.85
N THR A 18 -6.53 10.16 -4.17
CA THR A 18 -6.29 9.01 -5.06
C THR A 18 -5.01 8.26 -4.69
N LEU A 19 -3.93 8.97 -4.38
CA LEU A 19 -2.68 8.35 -3.90
C LEU A 19 -2.88 7.66 -2.56
N GLY A 20 -3.61 8.27 -1.62
CA GLY A 20 -3.93 7.65 -0.33
C GLY A 20 -4.75 6.38 -0.46
N ILE A 21 -5.69 6.33 -1.41
CA ILE A 21 -6.48 5.12 -1.69
C ILE A 21 -5.63 4.03 -2.32
N ILE A 22 -4.80 4.36 -3.31
CA ILE A 22 -3.92 3.37 -3.98
C ILE A 22 -2.91 2.80 -2.98
N PHE A 23 -2.18 3.65 -2.25
CA PHE A 23 -1.22 3.19 -1.24
C PHE A 23 -1.89 2.52 -0.05
N GLY A 24 -3.11 2.93 0.29
CA GLY A 24 -3.96 2.26 1.27
C GLY A 24 -4.29 0.84 0.84
N ASP A 25 -4.77 0.64 -0.39
CA ASP A 25 -5.15 -0.67 -0.94
C ASP A 25 -3.96 -1.63 -1.11
N ILE A 26 -2.78 -1.12 -1.49
CA ILE A 26 -1.53 -1.90 -1.45
C ILE A 26 -1.27 -2.45 -0.02
N GLY A 27 -1.68 -1.71 1.01
CA GLY A 27 -1.53 -2.10 2.42
C GLY A 27 -2.75 -2.78 3.07
N THR A 28 -3.90 -2.92 2.42
CA THR A 28 -5.11 -3.48 3.08
C THR A 28 -5.05 -4.99 3.26
N SER A 29 -4.29 -5.68 2.42
CA SER A 29 -4.12 -7.13 2.54
C SER A 29 -3.09 -7.43 3.62
N PRO A 30 -3.49 -8.07 4.75
CA PRO A 30 -2.54 -8.43 5.81
C PRO A 30 -1.39 -9.29 5.30
N LEU A 31 -1.63 -10.05 4.22
CA LEU A 31 -0.64 -10.89 3.56
C LEU A 31 0.41 -10.06 2.80
N TYR A 32 0.02 -8.93 2.18
CA TYR A 32 0.97 -8.04 1.52
C TYR A 32 1.81 -7.27 2.55
N VAL A 33 1.16 -6.79 3.62
CA VAL A 33 1.83 -6.13 4.75
C VAL A 33 2.79 -7.09 5.45
N LEU A 34 2.35 -8.31 5.74
CA LEU A 34 3.20 -9.34 6.33
C LEU A 34 4.39 -9.66 5.42
N LYS A 35 4.19 -9.70 4.10
CA LYS A 35 5.28 -9.89 3.14
C LYS A 35 6.26 -8.71 3.12
N ALA A 36 5.79 -7.48 3.29
CA ALA A 36 6.65 -6.30 3.40
C ALA A 36 7.45 -6.27 4.71
N ILE A 37 6.86 -6.73 5.82
CA ILE A 37 7.49 -6.79 7.14
C ILE A 37 8.50 -7.94 7.22
N VAL A 38 8.12 -9.13 6.76
CA VAL A 38 8.97 -10.33 6.82
C VAL A 38 10.05 -10.34 5.73
N GLY A 39 9.85 -9.57 4.66
CA GLY A 39 10.84 -9.40 3.61
C GLY A 39 10.98 -10.64 2.71
N LYS A 40 12.20 -10.90 2.22
CA LYS A 40 12.48 -12.00 1.27
C LYS A 40 12.87 -13.32 1.95
N HIS A 41 13.04 -13.32 3.27
CA HIS A 41 13.44 -14.50 4.00
C HIS A 41 12.25 -15.46 4.14
N PRO A 42 12.45 -16.77 3.95
CA PRO A 42 11.40 -17.74 4.22
C PRO A 42 10.94 -17.60 5.68
N ILE A 43 9.63 -17.65 5.90
CA ILE A 43 9.06 -17.65 7.25
C ILE A 43 9.46 -18.96 7.91
N ASP A 44 10.33 -18.88 8.90
CA ASP A 44 10.77 -20.01 9.68
C ASP A 44 9.79 -20.29 10.84
N PRO A 45 9.23 -21.52 10.95
CA PRO A 45 8.27 -21.86 11.99
C PRO A 45 8.82 -21.70 13.41
N GLU A 46 10.11 -21.97 13.64
CA GLU A 46 10.75 -21.78 14.95
C GLU A 46 10.79 -20.31 15.36
N THR A 47 11.08 -19.42 14.41
CA THR A 47 11.05 -17.97 14.63
C THR A 47 9.64 -17.47 15.00
N VAL A 48 8.60 -17.99 14.34
CA VAL A 48 7.20 -17.63 14.65
C VAL A 48 6.79 -18.13 16.03
N MET A 49 7.09 -19.39 16.34
CA MET A 49 6.81 -20.01 17.64
C MET A 49 7.57 -19.33 18.79
N GLY A 50 8.84 -18.98 18.55
CA GLY A 50 9.66 -18.22 19.49
C GLY A 50 9.09 -16.83 19.76
N GLY A 51 8.70 -16.11 18.69
CA GLY A 51 8.05 -14.80 18.81
C GLY A 51 6.72 -14.83 19.57
N LEU A 52 5.88 -15.85 19.34
CA LEU A 52 4.63 -16.06 20.09
C LEU A 52 4.87 -16.40 21.56
N SER A 53 6.00 -17.03 21.89
CA SER A 53 6.37 -17.38 23.26
C SER A 53 6.99 -16.21 24.04
N CYS A 54 7.44 -15.17 23.34
CA CYS A 54 8.02 -13.95 23.93
C CYS A 54 6.97 -12.95 24.43
N ILE A 55 5.68 -13.28 24.33
CA ILE A 55 4.53 -12.45 24.71
C ILE A 55 3.68 -13.22 25.74
#